data_AF-X7E0U6-F1
#
_entry.id   AF-X7E0U6-F1
#
_cell.length_a   1.000
_cell.length_b   1.000
_cell.length_c   1.000
_cell.angle_alpha   90.00
_cell.angle_beta   90.00
_cell.angle_gamma   90.00
#
_symmetry.space_group_name_H-M   'P 1'
#
loop_
_entity.id
_entity.type
_entity.pdbx_description
1 polymer ?
#
loop_
_entity_poly.entity_id
_entity_poly.type
_entity_poly.pdbx_seq_one_letter_code
_entity_poly.pdbx_strand_id
1 'polypeptide(L)'
;MRNAPERSPGQDHPAPWLIPAVAVLAAFYAVPVLDVGRLAFSDATLIDPATGVSTRAVAAVFSDPALPGVLGTTLLFVGINVAALQALGLAIALMIARGERRGLPGMAAFRTLVLAAWVVPGIANGLIWQILF
;
A
#
# COMPACT_ATOMS: atom_id res chain seq x y z
N MET A 1 -33.98 44.86 5.77
CA MET A 1 -33.47 43.47 5.75
C MET A 1 -32.00 43.53 5.38
N ARG A 2 -31.09 43.23 6.32
CA ARG A 2 -29.64 43.21 6.07
C ARG A 2 -29.28 41.82 5.54
N ASN A 3 -28.79 41.75 4.31
CA ASN A 3 -28.27 40.52 3.73
C ASN A 3 -27.03 40.10 4.53
N ALA A 4 -27.10 38.94 5.19
CA ALA A 4 -25.92 38.32 5.76
C ALA A 4 -24.96 37.95 4.62
N PRO A 5 -23.65 38.24 4.72
CA PRO A 5 -22.71 37.85 3.68
C PRO A 5 -22.67 36.32 3.61
N GLU A 6 -23.08 35.76 2.47
CA GLU A 6 -22.94 34.35 2.17
C GLU A 6 -21.45 33.98 2.25
N ARG A 7 -21.11 33.08 3.17
CA ARG A 7 -19.74 32.59 3.33
C ARG A 7 -19.37 31.81 2.07
N SER A 8 -18.31 32.24 1.40
CA SER A 8 -17.79 31.56 0.20
C SER A 8 -17.44 30.10 0.52
N PRO A 9 -17.85 29.10 -0.29
CA PRO A 9 -17.47 27.71 -0.10
C PRO A 9 -15.94 27.60 -0.18
N GLY A 10 -15.28 27.33 0.95
CA GLY A 10 -13.82 27.30 1.06
C GLY A 10 -13.23 28.07 2.24
N GLN A 11 -14.03 28.79 3.03
CA GLN A 11 -13.57 29.42 4.30
C GLN A 11 -13.63 28.49 5.52
N ASP A 12 -14.19 27.29 5.39
CA ASP A 12 -14.16 26.30 6.46
C ASP A 12 -12.77 25.68 6.53
N HIS A 13 -12.06 25.91 7.64
CA HIS A 13 -10.80 25.24 7.91
C HIS A 13 -11.05 23.72 7.82
N PRO A 14 -10.38 22.95 6.95
CA PRO A 14 -10.62 21.51 6.80
C PRO A 14 -10.10 20.71 8.00
N ALA A 15 -9.27 21.33 8.85
CA ALA A 15 -8.65 20.72 10.01
C ALA A 15 -9.61 19.97 10.95
N PRO A 16 -10.78 20.51 11.37
CA PRO A 16 -11.68 19.82 12.29
C PRO A 16 -12.23 18.51 11.72
N TRP A 17 -12.43 18.45 10.40
CA TRP A 17 -12.92 17.27 9.69
C TRP A 17 -11.85 16.19 9.51
N LEU A 18 -10.58 16.59 9.51
CA LEU A 18 -9.44 15.67 9.44
C LEU A 18 -9.05 15.12 10.82
N ILE A 19 -9.41 15.79 11.92
CA ILE A 19 -9.03 15.38 13.28
C ILE A 19 -9.36 13.89 13.56
N PRO A 20 -10.55 13.35 13.26
CA PRO A 20 -10.84 11.95 13.55
C PRO A 20 -9.96 10.99 12.75
N ALA A 21 -9.75 11.27 11.46
CA ALA A 21 -8.88 10.46 10.61
C ALA A 21 -7.43 10.49 11.09
N VAL A 22 -6.91 11.67 11.42
CA VAL A 22 -5.56 11.85 11.97
C VAL A 22 -5.41 11.17 13.32
N ALA A 23 -6.41 11.26 14.19
CA ALA A 23 -6.39 10.60 15.50
C ALA A 23 -6.32 9.07 15.36
N VAL A 24 -7.10 8.49 14.45
CA VAL A 24 -7.07 7.05 14.16
C VAL A 24 -5.72 6.64 13.57
N LEU A 25 -5.21 7.38 12.57
CA LEU A 25 -3.88 7.12 12.00
C LEU A 25 -2.78 7.26 13.05
N ALA A 26 -2.86 8.24 13.93
CA ALA A 26 -1.89 8.42 14.99
C ALA A 26 -1.91 7.23 15.97
N ALA A 27 -3.09 6.85 16.46
CA ALA A 27 -3.23 5.80 17.46
C ALA A 27 -2.84 4.40 16.94
N PHE A 28 -3.23 4.07 15.71
CA PHE A 28 -3.10 2.70 15.18
C PHE A 28 -1.96 2.52 14.16
N TYR A 29 -1.36 3.59 13.67
CA TYR A 29 -0.24 3.52 12.74
C TYR A 29 0.99 4.23 13.27
N ALA A 30 0.90 5.54 13.57
CA ALA A 30 2.08 6.30 13.97
C ALA A 30 2.66 5.83 15.32
N VAL A 31 1.82 5.63 16.34
CA VAL A 31 2.28 5.16 17.66
C VAL A 31 2.97 3.79 17.55
N PRO A 32 2.39 2.76 16.90
CA PRO A 32 3.09 1.49 16.68
C PRO A 32 4.40 1.62 15.89
N VAL A 33 4.44 2.44 14.84
CA VAL A 33 5.67 2.65 14.05
C VAL A 33 6.78 3.28 14.90
N LEU A 34 6.44 4.26 15.73
CA LEU A 34 7.39 4.87 16.67
C LEU A 34 7.86 3.88 17.73
N ASP A 35 6.96 3.02 18.22
CA ASP A 35 7.31 1.99 19.20
C ASP A 35 8.23 0.91 18.60
N VAL A 36 7.95 0.45 17.38
CA VAL A 36 8.86 -0.44 16.62
C VAL A 36 10.21 0.23 16.40
N GLY A 37 10.21 1.52 16.06
CA GLY A 37 11.44 2.31 15.94
C GLY A 37 12.23 2.35 17.26
N ARG A 38 11.55 2.60 18.39
CA ARG A 38 12.17 2.55 19.72
C ARG A 38 12.73 1.16 20.03
N LEU A 39 11.98 0.10 19.75
CA LEU A 39 12.39 -1.28 19.99
C LEU A 39 13.62 -1.65 19.16
N ALA A 40 13.69 -1.21 17.90
CA ALA A 40 14.83 -1.46 17.02
C ALA A 40 16.16 -0.90 17.58
N PHE A 41 16.10 0.18 18.37
CA PHE A 41 17.25 0.79 19.05
C PHE A 41 17.34 0.41 20.53
N SER A 42 16.75 -0.72 20.92
CA SER A 42 16.80 -1.25 22.28
C SER A 42 17.43 -2.64 22.33
N ASP A 43 17.65 -3.14 23.54
CA ASP A 43 18.08 -4.51 23.82
C ASP A 43 16.91 -5.49 24.02
N ALA A 44 15.68 -5.07 23.70
CA ALA A 44 14.49 -5.91 23.80
C ALA A 44 14.62 -7.20 22.99
N THR A 45 14.11 -8.29 23.55
CA THR A 45 13.93 -9.56 22.85
C THR A 45 12.44 -9.90 22.77
N LEU A 46 12.10 -11.02 22.13
CA LEU A 46 10.70 -11.48 22.09
C LEU A 46 10.15 -11.81 23.50
N ILE A 47 11.04 -12.10 24.45
CA ILE A 47 10.70 -12.61 25.78
C ILE A 47 11.08 -11.61 26.88
N ASP A 48 12.11 -10.79 26.65
CA ASP A 48 12.60 -9.80 27.61
C ASP A 48 12.29 -8.36 27.17
N PRO A 49 11.77 -7.50 28.07
CA PRO A 49 11.51 -6.10 27.78
C PRO A 49 12.80 -5.30 27.57
N ALA A 50 12.70 -4.16 26.88
CA ALA A 50 13.81 -3.21 26.73
C ALA A 50 14.31 -2.72 28.10
N THR A 51 15.58 -2.97 28.42
CA THR A 51 16.24 -2.47 29.63
C THR A 51 17.20 -1.31 29.34
N GLY A 52 17.62 -1.16 28.09
CA GLY A 52 18.53 -0.11 27.65
C GLY A 52 18.48 0.18 26.16
N VAL A 53 19.30 1.14 25.74
CA VAL A 53 19.49 1.49 24.33
C VAL A 53 20.58 0.59 23.74
N SER A 54 20.35 0.05 22.54
CA SER A 54 21.28 -0.83 21.85
C SER A 54 21.09 -0.73 20.34
N THR A 55 22.18 -0.81 19.58
CA THR A 55 22.16 -0.83 18.10
C THR A 55 22.35 -2.24 17.54
N ARG A 56 22.41 -3.27 18.40
CA ARG A 56 22.75 -4.64 18.01
C ARG A 56 21.77 -5.21 16.98
N ALA A 57 20.47 -5.00 17.15
CA ALA A 57 19.45 -5.51 16.23
C ALA A 57 19.63 -4.92 14.82
N VAL A 58 19.83 -3.61 14.73
CA VAL A 58 20.06 -2.91 13.46
C VAL A 58 21.37 -3.37 12.82
N ALA A 59 22.47 -3.40 13.60
CA ALA A 59 23.76 -3.85 13.10
C ALA A 59 23.72 -5.30 12.60
N ALA A 60 23.01 -6.18 13.30
CA ALA A 60 22.85 -7.58 12.91
C ALA A 60 22.21 -7.71 11.52
N VAL A 61 21.14 -6.95 11.24
CA VAL A 61 20.48 -6.95 9.92
C VAL A 61 21.44 -6.47 8.82
N PHE A 62 22.18 -5.37 9.05
CA PHE A 62 23.11 -4.85 8.04
C PHE A 62 24.35 -5.72 7.83
N SER A 63 24.75 -6.50 8.82
CA SER A 63 25.83 -7.49 8.71
C SER A 63 25.39 -8.84 8.16
N ASP A 64 24.09 -9.04 7.92
CA ASP A 64 23.56 -10.32 7.46
C ASP A 64 24.01 -10.58 6.00
N PRO A 65 24.73 -11.69 5.73
CA PRO A 65 25.18 -12.02 4.38
C PRO A 65 24.01 -12.29 3.40
N ALA A 66 22.80 -12.59 3.90
CA ALA A 66 21.61 -12.77 3.08
C ALA A 66 21.01 -11.44 2.61
N LEU A 67 21.30 -10.31 3.28
CA LEU A 67 20.66 -9.02 3.03
C LEU A 67 20.76 -8.57 1.55
N PRO A 68 21.94 -8.60 0.89
CA PRO A 68 22.03 -8.17 -0.51
C PRO A 68 21.21 -9.06 -1.45
N GLY A 69 21.14 -10.36 -1.19
CA GLY A 69 20.34 -11.31 -1.97
C GLY A 69 18.85 -11.03 -1.83
N VAL A 70 18.36 -10.87 -0.59
CA VAL A 70 16.95 -10.55 -0.30
C VAL A 70 16.55 -9.22 -0.94
N LEU A 71 17.37 -8.17 -0.78
CA LEU A 71 17.11 -6.87 -1.37
C LEU A 71 17.15 -6.93 -2.90
N GLY A 72 18.14 -7.61 -3.48
CA GLY A 72 18.28 -7.75 -4.93
C GLY A 72 17.08 -8.45 -5.56
N THR A 73 16.67 -9.60 -5.02
CA THR A 73 15.49 -10.34 -5.48
C THR A 73 14.22 -9.51 -5.31
N THR A 74 14.04 -8.84 -4.17
CA THR A 74 12.86 -8.00 -3.90
C THR A 74 12.79 -6.82 -4.87
N LEU A 75 13.90 -6.11 -5.09
CA LEU A 75 13.94 -4.97 -6.01
C LEU A 75 13.71 -5.40 -7.45
N LEU A 76 14.30 -6.52 -7.88
CA LEU A 76 14.07 -7.06 -9.22
C LEU A 76 12.60 -7.46 -9.41
N PHE A 77 12.04 -8.18 -8.43
CA PHE A 77 10.64 -8.58 -8.44
C PHE A 77 9.71 -7.36 -8.49
N VAL A 78 9.90 -6.39 -7.60
CA VAL A 78 9.09 -5.16 -7.55
C VAL A 78 9.24 -4.36 -8.85
N GLY A 79 10.46 -4.19 -9.34
CA GLY A 79 10.73 -3.44 -10.57
C GLY A 79 10.04 -4.05 -11.79
N ILE A 80 10.21 -5.36 -12.00
CA ILE A 80 9.55 -6.08 -13.10
C ILE A 80 8.03 -6.04 -12.92
N ASN A 81 7.54 -6.33 -11.71
CA ASN A 81 6.11 -6.40 -11.44
C ASN A 81 5.42 -5.05 -11.66
N VAL A 82 5.96 -3.96 -11.11
CA VAL A 82 5.39 -2.61 -11.30
C VAL A 82 5.43 -2.21 -12.76
N ALA A 83 6.55 -2.41 -13.46
CA ALA A 83 6.64 -2.07 -14.88
C ALA A 83 5.63 -2.86 -15.73
N ALA A 84 5.55 -4.18 -15.50
CA ALA A 84 4.63 -5.06 -16.21
C ALA A 84 3.16 -4.72 -15.91
N LEU A 85 2.80 -4.54 -14.65
CA LEU A 85 1.43 -4.20 -14.24
C LEU A 85 1.00 -2.84 -14.77
N GLN A 86 1.88 -1.83 -14.75
CA GLN A 86 1.56 -0.51 -15.30
C GLN A 86 1.42 -0.53 -16.82
N ALA A 87 2.33 -1.22 -17.52
CA ALA A 87 2.24 -1.35 -18.97
C ALA A 87 0.98 -2.12 -19.40
N LEU A 88 0.72 -3.27 -18.77
CA LEU A 88 -0.43 -4.11 -19.07
C LEU A 88 -1.75 -3.42 -18.66
N GLY A 89 -1.81 -2.85 -17.47
CA GLY A 89 -2.96 -2.11 -16.97
C GLY A 89 -3.31 -0.92 -17.88
N LEU A 90 -2.31 -0.15 -18.30
CA LEU A 90 -2.50 0.93 -19.27
C LEU A 90 -2.96 0.40 -20.63
N ALA A 91 -2.36 -0.67 -21.14
CA ALA A 91 -2.74 -1.27 -22.42
C ALA A 91 -4.21 -1.73 -22.40
N ILE A 92 -4.63 -2.43 -21.34
CA ILE A 92 -6.01 -2.86 -21.11
C ILE A 92 -6.95 -1.67 -21.00
N ALA A 93 -6.59 -0.64 -20.22
CA ALA A 93 -7.40 0.57 -20.08
C ALA A 93 -7.59 1.29 -21.41
N LEU A 94 -6.55 1.42 -22.23
CA LEU A 94 -6.63 2.01 -23.56
C LEU A 94 -7.48 1.17 -24.52
N MET A 95 -7.38 -0.16 -24.43
CA MET A 95 -8.21 -1.08 -25.22
C MET A 95 -9.69 -0.91 -24.87
N ILE A 96 -10.02 -0.87 -23.58
CA ILE A 96 -11.38 -0.60 -23.08
C ILE A 96 -11.88 0.75 -23.56
N ALA A 97 -11.13 1.82 -23.28
CA ALA A 97 -11.55 3.18 -23.60
C ALA A 97 -11.76 3.38 -25.11
N ARG A 98 -10.88 2.82 -25.96
CA ARG A 98 -11.01 2.91 -27.42
C ARG A 98 -12.10 2.00 -27.97
N GLY A 99 -12.27 0.80 -27.41
CA GLY A 99 -13.30 -0.14 -27.82
C GLY A 99 -14.71 0.36 -27.50
N GLU A 100 -14.91 0.94 -26.31
CA GLU A 100 -16.19 1.56 -25.93
C GLU A 100 -16.52 2.74 -26.85
N ARG A 101 -15.54 3.61 -27.15
CA ARG A 101 -15.71 4.74 -28.08
C ARG A 101 -16.09 4.30 -29.50
N ARG A 102 -15.61 3.14 -29.95
CA ARG A 102 -15.90 2.59 -31.29
C ARG A 102 -17.16 1.71 -31.31
N GLY A 103 -17.85 1.56 -30.18
CA GLY A 103 -19.04 0.71 -30.07
C GLY A 103 -18.74 -0.78 -30.26
N LEU A 104 -17.52 -1.24 -29.97
CA LEU A 104 -17.17 -2.65 -30.10
C LEU A 104 -17.98 -3.49 -29.11
N PRO A 105 -18.62 -4.59 -29.56
CA PRO A 105 -19.38 -5.46 -28.67
C PRO A 105 -18.44 -6.16 -27.67
N GLY A 106 -18.93 -6.39 -26.45
CA GLY A 106 -18.20 -7.15 -25.42
C GLY A 106 -17.25 -6.33 -24.53
N MET A 107 -17.07 -5.03 -24.79
CA MET A 107 -16.14 -4.19 -24.03
C MET A 107 -16.51 -4.03 -22.55
N ALA A 108 -17.81 -3.95 -22.25
CA ALA A 108 -18.32 -3.92 -20.88
C ALA A 108 -18.07 -5.24 -20.12
N ALA A 109 -18.19 -6.38 -20.80
CA ALA A 109 -17.89 -7.69 -20.21
C ALA A 109 -16.39 -7.82 -19.93
N PHE A 110 -15.54 -7.40 -20.88
CA PHE A 110 -14.08 -7.39 -20.70
C PHE A 110 -13.66 -6.52 -19.50
N ARG A 111 -14.19 -5.30 -19.39
CA ARG A 111 -13.95 -4.42 -18.23
C ARG A 111 -14.35 -5.10 -16.91
N THR A 112 -15.51 -5.75 -16.89
CA THR A 112 -16.01 -6.42 -15.69
C THR A 112 -15.14 -7.61 -15.30
N LEU A 113 -14.71 -8.44 -16.25
CA LEU A 113 -13.82 -9.58 -16.00
C LEU A 113 -12.47 -9.14 -15.44
N VAL A 114 -11.88 -8.10 -16.02
CA VAL A 114 -10.61 -7.53 -15.54
C VAL A 114 -10.74 -7.03 -14.10
N LEU A 115 -11.81 -6.30 -13.79
CA LEU A 115 -12.05 -5.80 -12.42
C LEU A 115 -12.39 -6.94 -11.44
N ALA A 116 -13.13 -7.96 -11.89
CA ALA A 116 -13.47 -9.12 -11.06
C ALA A 116 -12.23 -9.91 -10.63
N ALA A 117 -11.23 -10.02 -11.50
CA ALA A 117 -9.96 -10.69 -11.18
C ALA A 117 -9.22 -10.05 -9.99
N TRP A 118 -9.44 -8.76 -9.71
CA TRP A 118 -8.80 -8.05 -8.59
C TRP A 118 -9.41 -8.40 -7.22
N VAL A 119 -10.61 -8.96 -7.17
CA VAL A 119 -11.32 -9.25 -5.91
C VAL A 119 -10.75 -10.47 -5.19
N VAL A 120 -9.92 -11.29 -5.87
CA VAL A 120 -9.38 -12.53 -5.33
C VAL A 120 -8.42 -12.25 -4.15
N PRO A 121 -8.68 -12.82 -2.95
CA PRO A 121 -7.79 -12.65 -1.80
C PRO A 121 -6.40 -13.24 -2.04
N GLY A 122 -5.37 -12.63 -1.44
CA GLY A 122 -3.97 -13.07 -1.63
C GLY A 122 -3.71 -14.55 -1.32
N ILE A 123 -4.35 -15.09 -0.27
CA ILE A 123 -4.24 -16.51 0.10
C ILE A 123 -4.80 -17.41 -1.00
N ALA A 124 -5.97 -17.05 -1.55
CA ALA A 124 -6.60 -17.80 -2.63
C ALA A 124 -5.71 -17.82 -3.89
N ASN A 125 -5.09 -16.69 -4.23
CA ASN A 125 -4.14 -16.62 -5.33
C ASN A 125 -2.95 -17.58 -5.10
N GLY A 126 -2.38 -17.61 -3.90
CA GLY A 126 -1.29 -18.53 -3.56
C GLY A 126 -1.69 -20.00 -3.73
N LEU A 127 -2.87 -20.39 -3.24
CA LEU A 127 -3.41 -21.75 -3.39
C LEU A 127 -3.65 -22.13 -4.85
N ILE A 128 -4.18 -21.20 -5.66
CA ILE A 128 -4.41 -21.45 -7.10
C ILE A 128 -3.10 -21.81 -7.79
N TRP A 129 -2.03 -21.04 -7.57
CA TRP A 129 -0.73 -21.35 -8.17
C TRP A 129 -0.15 -22.68 -7.70
N GLN A 130 -0.30 -23.01 -6.41
CA GLN A 130 0.14 -24.28 -5.85
C GLN A 130 -0.59 -25.50 -6.44
N ILE A 131 -1.85 -25.34 -6.86
CA ILE A 131 -2.60 -26.42 -7.51
C ILE A 131 -2.21 -26.56 -8.98
N LEU A 132 -1.82 -25.46 -9.63
CA LEU A 132 -1.48 -25.42 -11.05
C LEU A 132 -0.07 -25.94 -11.37
N PHE A 133 0.87 -25.89 -10.41
CA PHE A 133 2.28 -26.30 -10.57
C PHE A 133 2.79 -27.05 -9.35
#